data_AF-A0A498FDE3-F1
#
_entry.id   AF-A0A498FDE3-F1
#
_cell.length_a   1.000
_cell.length_b   1.000
_cell.length_c   1.000
_cell.angle_alpha   90.00
_cell.angle_beta   90.00
_cell.angle_gamma   90.00
#
_symmetry.space_group_name_H-M   'P 1'
#
loop_
_entity.id
_entity.type
_entity.pdbx_description
1 polymer ?
#
loop_
_entity_poly.entity_id
_entity_poly.type
_entity_poly.pdbx_seq_one_letter_code
_entity_poly.pdbx_strand_id
1 'polypeptide(L)'
;TVQLTAHVDASTDAVTIAHAGDDPVAASEYEVVAYADGTVVDRTAVGTNRLATDERVTVGYATGGEHAVDELRVVHAPSESVVATAALADPVRDLDGLG
;
A
#
# COMPACT_ATOMS: atom_id res chain seq x y z
N THR A 1 -13.31 11.12 -11.87
CA THR A 1 -12.22 10.15 -12.13
C THR A 1 -11.57 9.79 -10.81
N VAL A 2 -11.41 8.52 -10.49
CA VAL A 2 -10.73 8.12 -9.24
C VAL A 2 -9.25 8.44 -9.35
N GLN A 3 -8.76 9.25 -8.42
CA GLN A 3 -7.34 9.51 -8.26
C GLN A 3 -6.96 9.11 -6.83
N LEU A 4 -6.17 8.04 -6.73
CA LEU A 4 -5.61 7.57 -5.48
C LEU A 4 -4.11 7.70 -5.56
N THR A 5 -3.53 8.23 -4.50
CA THR A 5 -2.08 8.29 -4.32
C THR A 5 -1.72 7.46 -3.11
N ALA A 6 -0.67 6.66 -3.23
CA ALA A 6 -0.15 5.86 -2.13
C ALA A 6 1.19 6.45 -1.70
N HIS A 7 1.34 6.67 -0.40
CA HIS A 7 2.59 7.05 0.23
C HIS A 7 2.98 5.97 1.22
N VAL A 8 4.22 5.50 1.15
CA VAL A 8 4.72 4.41 1.98
C VAL A 8 5.65 4.97 3.04
N ASP A 9 5.39 4.62 4.28
CA ASP A 9 6.24 4.89 5.42
C ASP A 9 6.87 3.58 5.90
N ALA A 10 8.08 3.31 5.39
CA ALA A 10 8.84 2.09 5.71
C ALA A 10 9.32 2.04 7.17
N SER A 11 9.33 3.18 7.88
CA SER A 11 9.73 3.24 9.30
C SER A 11 8.62 2.75 10.23
N THR A 12 7.38 2.72 9.75
CA THR A 12 6.19 2.32 10.52
C THR A 12 5.41 1.20 9.86
N ASP A 13 5.96 0.59 8.81
CA ASP A 13 5.34 -0.48 8.02
C ASP A 13 3.90 -0.13 7.60
N ALA A 14 3.71 1.12 7.15
CA ALA A 14 2.41 1.67 6.84
C ALA A 14 2.33 2.29 5.44
N VAL A 15 1.15 2.17 4.82
CA VAL A 15 0.80 2.87 3.58
C VAL A 15 -0.33 3.84 3.87
N THR A 16 -0.10 5.11 3.57
CA THR A 16 -1.14 6.12 3.53
C THR A 16 -1.69 6.25 2.11
N ILE A 17 -2.98 5.97 1.95
CA ILE A 17 -3.69 6.17 0.69
C ILE A 17 -4.51 7.45 0.80
N ALA A 18 -4.23 8.39 -0.09
CA ALA A 18 -4.94 9.66 -0.17
C ALA A 18 -5.82 9.70 -1.42
N HIS A 19 -7.08 10.07 -1.24
CA HIS A 19 -8.03 10.25 -2.32
C HIS A 19 -8.03 11.70 -2.80
N ALA A 20 -7.53 11.92 -4.02
CA ALA A 20 -7.46 13.24 -4.66
C ALA A 20 -8.51 13.41 -5.78
N GLY A 21 -9.47 12.47 -5.88
CA GLY A 21 -10.53 12.51 -6.89
C GLY A 21 -11.74 13.34 -6.44
N ASP A 22 -12.59 13.65 -7.41
CA ASP A 22 -13.82 14.43 -7.19
C ASP A 22 -14.96 13.59 -6.57
N ASP A 23 -14.94 12.28 -6.79
CA ASP A 23 -16.01 11.36 -6.38
C ASP A 23 -15.53 10.43 -5.26
N PRO A 24 -16.26 10.34 -4.13
CA PRO A 24 -15.84 9.52 -3.02
C PRO A 24 -15.84 8.03 -3.39
N VAL A 25 -14.85 7.30 -2.88
CA VAL A 25 -14.63 5.89 -3.23
C VAL A 25 -14.81 4.96 -2.04
N ALA A 26 -15.30 3.75 -2.25
CA ALA A 26 -15.37 2.76 -1.18
C ALA A 26 -13.99 2.13 -0.96
N ALA A 27 -13.38 2.38 0.20
CA ALA A 27 -12.09 1.79 0.56
C ALA A 27 -12.12 0.25 0.51
N SER A 28 -13.29 -0.35 0.75
CA SER A 28 -13.54 -1.79 0.68
C SER A 28 -13.30 -2.40 -0.69
N GLU A 29 -13.29 -1.59 -1.75
CA GLU A 29 -13.02 -2.03 -3.11
C GLU A 29 -11.51 -2.04 -3.42
N TYR A 30 -10.67 -1.60 -2.49
CA TYR A 30 -9.23 -1.50 -2.68
C TYR A 30 -8.46 -2.37 -1.69
N GLU A 31 -7.37 -2.94 -2.18
CA GLU A 31 -6.43 -3.75 -1.41
C GLU A 31 -5.02 -3.21 -1.61
N VAL A 32 -4.23 -3.19 -0.53
CA VAL A 32 -2.78 -3.01 -0.58
C VAL A 32 -2.15 -4.39 -0.72
N VAL A 33 -1.39 -4.57 -1.79
CA VAL A 33 -0.65 -5.79 -2.08
C VAL A 33 0.83 -5.50 -1.94
N ALA A 34 1.49 -6.19 -1.01
CA ALA A 34 2.93 -6.09 -0.80
C ALA A 34 3.66 -7.14 -1.63
N TYR A 35 4.69 -6.71 -2.32
CA TYR A 35 5.57 -7.55 -3.14
C TYR A 35 6.98 -7.54 -2.57
N ALA A 36 7.57 -8.73 -2.51
CA ALA A 36 8.99 -8.94 -2.26
C ALA A 36 9.58 -9.78 -3.40
N ASP A 37 10.58 -9.25 -4.10
CA ASP A 37 11.21 -9.83 -5.28
C ASP A 37 10.17 -10.25 -6.35
N GLY A 38 9.15 -9.40 -6.55
CA GLY A 38 8.05 -9.68 -7.47
C GLY A 38 7.03 -10.73 -7.01
N THR A 39 7.18 -11.28 -5.80
CA THR A 39 6.24 -12.24 -5.19
C THR A 39 5.33 -11.54 -4.20
N VAL A 40 4.03 -11.84 -4.24
CA VAL A 40 3.08 -11.31 -3.24
C VAL A 40 3.35 -11.93 -1.88
N VAL A 41 3.68 -11.12 -0.88
CA VAL A 41 3.93 -11.55 0.50
C VAL A 41 2.80 -11.20 1.46
N ASP A 42 2.01 -10.15 1.15
CA ASP A 42 0.86 -9.73 1.96
C ASP A 42 -0.25 -9.11 1.09
N ARG A 43 -1.49 -9.24 1.56
CA ARG A 43 -2.67 -8.55 1.01
C ARG A 43 -3.52 -8.04 2.16
N THR A 44 -3.67 -6.72 2.21
CA THR A 44 -4.44 -6.06 3.26
C THR A 44 -5.52 -5.17 2.64
N ALA A 45 -6.77 -5.36 3.05
CA ALA A 45 -7.88 -4.51 2.63
C ALA A 45 -7.66 -3.09 3.16
N VAL A 46 -7.91 -2.08 2.31
CA VAL A 46 -7.66 -0.67 2.66
C VAL A 46 -8.58 -0.19 3.79
N GLY A 47 -9.79 -0.73 3.88
CA GLY A 47 -10.72 -0.47 4.96
C GLY A 47 -12.15 -0.81 4.56
N THR A 48 -13.11 -0.52 5.43
CA THR A 48 -14.54 -0.76 5.17
C THR A 48 -15.33 0.54 4.93
N ASN A 49 -14.69 1.69 5.10
CA ASN A 49 -15.30 3.01 5.00
C ASN A 49 -15.22 3.60 3.59
N ARG A 50 -16.02 4.63 3.33
CA ARG A 50 -15.92 5.44 2.12
C ARG A 50 -14.92 6.57 2.35
N LEU A 51 -13.93 6.70 1.49
CA LEU A 51 -12.98 7.81 1.47
C LEU A 51 -13.61 8.99 0.74
N ALA A 52 -13.80 10.10 1.45
CA ALA A 52 -14.18 11.37 0.84
C ALA A 52 -13.00 12.00 0.06
N THR A 53 -13.28 13.00 -0.77
CA THR A 53 -12.25 13.81 -1.43
C THR A 53 -11.32 14.45 -0.40
N ASP A 54 -10.02 14.39 -0.66
CA ASP A 54 -8.91 14.80 0.21
C ASP A 54 -8.75 13.96 1.50
N GLU A 55 -9.57 12.92 1.67
CA GLU A 55 -9.43 12.01 2.80
C GLU A 55 -8.24 11.06 2.62
N ARG A 56 -7.65 10.67 3.74
CA ARG A 56 -6.54 9.73 3.80
C ARG A 56 -6.85 8.60 4.76
N VAL A 57 -6.47 7.39 4.38
CA VAL A 57 -6.49 6.22 5.25
C VAL A 57 -5.09 5.66 5.35
N THR A 58 -4.72 5.17 6.54
CA THR A 58 -3.43 4.52 6.76
C THR A 58 -3.66 3.05 7.06
N VAL A 59 -2.94 2.20 6.35
CA VAL A 59 -3.07 0.75 6.38
C VAL A 59 -1.70 0.18 6.71
N GLY A 60 -1.61 -0.64 7.75
CA GLY A 60 -0.39 -1.39 8.03
C GLY A 60 -0.22 -2.51 7.00
N TYR A 61 1.00 -2.77 6.56
CA TYR A 61 1.32 -3.95 5.76
C TYR A 61 2.27 -4.85 6.55
N ALA A 62 2.14 -6.16 6.36
CA ALA A 62 3.12 -7.07 6.92
C ALA A 62 4.36 -7.10 6.02
N THR A 63 5.52 -6.74 6.56
CA THR A 63 6.80 -7.12 5.95
C THR A 63 6.97 -8.61 6.16
N GLY A 64 6.77 -9.39 5.10
CA GLY A 64 6.79 -10.85 5.14
C GLY A 64 8.16 -11.41 5.53
N GLY A 65 8.46 -11.47 6.84
CA GLY A 65 9.61 -12.19 7.39
C GLY A 65 10.97 -11.78 6.80
N GLU A 66 11.72 -12.76 6.31
CA GLU A 66 13.12 -12.63 5.84
C GLU A 66 13.29 -11.76 4.58
N HIS A 67 12.20 -11.39 3.91
CA HIS A 67 12.23 -10.60 2.68
C HIS A 67 11.70 -9.18 2.92
N ALA A 68 12.57 -8.19 2.69
CA ALA A 68 12.17 -6.79 2.67
C ALA A 68 11.22 -6.54 1.49
N VAL A 69 10.07 -5.94 1.77
CA VAL A 69 9.11 -5.49 0.75
C VAL A 69 9.79 -4.41 -0.09
N ASP A 70 9.85 -4.61 -1.41
CA ASP A 70 10.42 -3.64 -2.36
C ASP A 70 9.35 -2.87 -3.14
N GLU A 71 8.13 -3.38 -3.20
CA GLU A 71 7.05 -2.75 -3.93
C GLU A 71 5.69 -2.95 -3.25
N LEU A 72 4.89 -1.88 -3.23
CA LEU A 72 3.50 -1.89 -2.79
C LEU A 72 2.59 -1.44 -3.92
N ARG A 73 1.49 -2.15 -4.12
CA ARG A 73 0.47 -1.81 -5.12
C ARG A 73 -0.88 -1.66 -4.45
N VAL A 74 -1.59 -0.59 -4.79
CA VAL A 74 -3.01 -0.46 -4.49
C VAL A 74 -3.79 -1.00 -5.69
N VAL A 75 -4.59 -2.03 -5.44
CA VAL A 75 -5.37 -2.73 -6.47
C VAL A 75 -6.84 -2.51 -6.20
N HIS A 76 -7.60 -2.19 -7.25
CA HIS A 76 -9.05 -2.19 -7.21
C HIS A 76 -9.55 -3.63 -7.38
N ALA A 77 -9.95 -4.28 -6.29
CA ALA A 77 -10.28 -5.70 -6.23
C ALA A 77 -11.36 -6.12 -7.25
N PRO A 78 -12.46 -5.35 -7.46
CA PRO A 78 -13.50 -5.73 -8.41
C PRO A 78 -13.05 -5.76 -9.87
N SER A 79 -12.01 -5.01 -10.23
CA SER A 79 -11.52 -4.88 -11.62
C SER A 79 -10.08 -5.37 -11.80
N GLU A 80 -9.46 -5.90 -10.74
CA GLU A 80 -8.07 -6.34 -10.66
C GLU A 80 -7.08 -5.31 -11.25
N SER A 81 -7.42 -4.03 -11.15
CA SER A 81 -6.69 -2.94 -11.79
C SER A 81 -5.78 -2.25 -10.79
N VAL A 82 -4.52 -2.05 -11.15
CA VAL A 82 -3.57 -1.30 -10.31
C VAL A 82 -3.89 0.20 -10.44
N VAL A 83 -4.19 0.83 -9.32
CA VAL A 83 -4.54 2.26 -9.27
C VAL A 83 -3.41 3.13 -8.76
N ALA A 84 -2.50 2.57 -7.95
CA ALA A 84 -1.30 3.22 -7.50
C ALA A 84 -0.20 2.19 -7.25
N THR A 85 1.05 2.59 -7.47
CA THR A 85 2.24 1.81 -7.15
C THR A 85 3.20 2.70 -6.39
N ALA A 86 3.79 2.16 -5.34
CA ALA A 86 4.86 2.79 -4.58
C ALA A 86 6.02 1.81 -4.46
N ALA A 87 7.16 2.18 -5.04
CA ALA A 87 8.41 1.46 -4.82
C ALA A 87 9.01 1.91 -3.49
N LEU A 88 9.46 0.97 -2.66
CA LEU A 88 10.23 1.29 -1.47
C LEU A 88 11.68 1.50 -1.92
N ALA A 89 12.09 2.77 -2.01
CA ALA A 89 13.50 3.09 -2.15
C ALA A 89 14.19 2.68 -0.84
N ASP A 90 15.19 1.80 -0.99
CA ASP A 90 15.87 1.06 0.07
C ASP A 90 15.01 -0.09 0.65
N PRO A 91 15.18 -1.34 0.18
CA PRO A 91 14.77 -2.48 1.00
C PRO A 91 15.45 -2.26 2.34
N VAL A 92 14.65 -2.15 3.41
CA VAL A 92 15.17 -2.08 4.78
C VAL A 92 15.88 -3.41 5.02
N ARG A 93 17.14 -3.49 4.57
CA ARG A 93 18.09 -4.48 5.03
C ARG A 93 18.34 -4.01 6.44
N ASP A 94 17.79 -4.74 7.40
CA ASP A 94 18.38 -4.83 8.72
C ASP A 94 19.88 -5.09 8.52
N LEU A 95 20.68 -4.02 8.58
CA LEU A 95 22.14 -4.07 8.59
C LEU A 95 22.65 -4.06 10.03
N ASP A 96 21.80 -4.34 11.02
CA ASP A 96 22.20 -4.47 12.42
C ASP A 96 22.72 -5.88 12.75
N GLY A 97 23.05 -6.66 11.71
CA GLY A 97 24.02 -7.73 11.78
C GLY A 97 25.41 -7.25 11.38
N LEU A 98 26.29 -7.07 12.38
CA LEU A 98 27.77 -7.04 12.34
C LEU A 98 28.45 -5.65 12.46
N GLY A 99 28.99 -5.36 13.65
CA GLY A 99 29.97 -4.30 13.89
C GLY A 99 30.33 -4.09 15.36
#